data_AF-A0A6V7Q0I3-F1
#
_entry.id   AF-A0A6V7Q0I3-F1
#
_cell.length_a   1.000
_cell.length_b   1.000
_cell.length_c   1.000
_cell.angle_alpha   90.00
_cell.angle_beta   90.00
_cell.angle_gamma   90.00
#
_symmetry.space_group_name_H-M   'P 1'
#
loop_
_entity.id
_entity.type
_entity.pdbx_description
1 polymer ?
#
loop_
_entity_poly.entity_id
_entity_poly.type
_entity_poly.pdbx_seq_one_letter_code
_entity_poly.pdbx_strand_id
1 'polypeptide(L)'
;MFNGTSNVVGMSLRNELRGPKQNVDDWYRYMQKGAEAVHAGNPDVLVILSGMSFDNDLSFLTRSPVNVSFSNKLVFELHWYSFSDGEAWRSGNANDVCGRITGNVERKAGFLLDGGSPLLLSEFGVDNRGGNANDDRYFGCVAGVLADWDLDWALWTLQGSYYLRQGVFGLDEVYGVLGWDWCKDRNTSALSRIQALQPPFQGPGVSNLPPYTIIFHPSTGLCVLKKSLMEPTLELGPCNNTEAWTYTSQHALMLKDTLLCLKAEGSGKPAKLGIVCTDSSSKWELISDSKMHISSGNNGAAGSLCLDVGTDGRSIVTNPCECLSRRQDCDPESQWFRLVSSTRSIASRIPLRQLPHQFRRWKIM
;
A
#
# COMPACT_ATOMS: atom_id res chain seq x y z
N MET A 1 -23.94 20.52 13.82
CA MET A 1 -22.82 19.89 13.08
C MET A 1 -21.54 20.60 13.51
N PHE A 2 -20.38 19.94 13.56
CA PHE A 2 -19.09 20.46 14.07
C PHE A 2 -18.51 21.65 13.25
N ASN A 3 -19.35 22.62 12.92
CA ASN A 3 -19.03 23.81 12.15
C ASN A 3 -18.14 24.74 12.99
N GLY A 4 -17.03 25.20 12.42
CA GLY A 4 -15.97 25.92 13.12
C GLY A 4 -15.02 25.03 13.93
N THR A 5 -15.20 23.70 13.95
CA THR A 5 -14.25 22.77 14.60
C THR A 5 -13.20 22.29 13.60
N SER A 6 -12.01 22.89 13.63
CA SER A 6 -10.90 22.56 12.71
C SER A 6 -10.38 21.12 12.81
N ASN A 7 -10.68 20.41 13.90
CA ASN A 7 -10.22 19.05 14.13
C ASN A 7 -11.13 17.99 13.48
N VAL A 8 -12.33 18.37 13.02
CA VAL A 8 -13.21 17.48 12.28
C VAL A 8 -13.05 17.79 10.80
N VAL A 9 -12.38 16.90 10.09
CA VAL A 9 -12.02 17.10 8.67
C VAL A 9 -12.93 16.35 7.70
N GLY A 10 -13.67 15.36 8.18
CA GLY A 10 -14.59 14.56 7.37
C GLY A 10 -15.72 13.97 8.20
N MET A 11 -16.81 13.59 7.52
CA MET A 11 -17.94 12.87 8.09
C MET A 11 -18.32 11.71 7.15
N SER A 12 -18.11 10.47 7.62
CA SER A 12 -18.71 9.29 6.98
C SER A 12 -20.18 9.19 7.31
N LEU A 13 -21.01 8.91 6.30
CA LEU A 13 -22.45 8.79 6.46
C LEU A 13 -22.85 7.46 7.11
N ARG A 14 -22.14 6.38 6.79
CA ARG A 14 -22.44 4.99 7.19
C ARG A 14 -21.17 4.15 7.11
N ASN A 15 -21.05 3.14 7.97
CA ASN A 15 -19.91 2.20 7.98
C ASN A 15 -20.09 1.10 6.92
N GLU A 16 -20.79 0.04 7.27
CA GLU A 16 -20.85 -1.19 6.49
C GLU A 16 -22.28 -1.51 6.10
N LEU A 17 -22.79 -0.88 5.04
CA LEU A 17 -24.10 -1.26 4.49
C LEU A 17 -24.04 -2.73 4.04
N ARG A 18 -24.93 -3.55 4.61
CA ARG A 18 -24.93 -5.00 4.44
C ARG A 18 -26.30 -5.63 4.70
N GLY A 19 -26.47 -6.85 4.19
CA GLY A 19 -27.62 -7.71 4.47
C GLY A 19 -28.53 -7.94 3.26
N PRO A 20 -29.55 -8.81 3.40
CA PRO A 20 -30.35 -9.29 2.27
C PRO A 20 -31.25 -8.22 1.63
N LYS A 21 -31.41 -7.06 2.26
CA LYS A 21 -32.26 -5.94 1.79
C LYS A 21 -31.45 -4.77 1.23
N GLN A 22 -30.16 -4.95 1.06
CA GLN A 22 -29.29 -3.91 0.54
C GLN A 22 -29.66 -3.59 -0.91
N ASN A 23 -29.90 -2.32 -1.22
CA ASN A 23 -30.44 -1.88 -2.51
C ASN A 23 -29.70 -0.63 -3.01
N VAL A 24 -29.32 -0.63 -4.29
CA VAL A 24 -28.57 0.47 -4.92
C VAL A 24 -29.44 1.72 -5.07
N ASP A 25 -30.74 1.57 -5.37
CA ASP A 25 -31.63 2.74 -5.50
C ASP A 25 -31.81 3.47 -4.17
N ASP A 26 -31.94 2.71 -3.07
CA ASP A 26 -31.99 3.29 -1.73
C ASP A 26 -30.64 3.88 -1.32
N TRP A 27 -29.52 3.26 -1.71
CA TRP A 27 -28.19 3.82 -1.50
C TRP A 27 -28.10 5.22 -2.14
N TYR A 28 -28.43 5.38 -3.42
CA TYR A 28 -28.42 6.70 -4.08
C TYR A 28 -29.35 7.67 -3.37
N ARG A 29 -30.60 7.26 -3.13
CA ARG A 29 -31.62 8.11 -2.49
C ARG A 29 -31.17 8.64 -1.13
N TYR A 30 -30.60 7.80 -0.27
CA TYR A 30 -30.30 8.17 1.11
C TYR A 30 -28.88 8.71 1.29
N MET A 31 -27.89 8.17 0.58
CA MET A 31 -26.52 8.68 0.64
C MET A 31 -26.43 10.08 0.05
N GLN A 32 -27.10 10.36 -1.08
CA GLN A 32 -27.15 11.73 -1.62
C GLN A 32 -27.86 12.70 -0.67
N LYS A 33 -29.01 12.30 -0.10
CA LYS A 33 -29.71 13.14 0.89
C LYS A 33 -28.87 13.41 2.14
N GLY A 34 -28.17 12.38 2.63
CA GLY A 34 -27.26 12.51 3.76
C GLY A 34 -26.08 13.44 3.43
N ALA A 35 -25.51 13.30 2.24
CA ALA A 35 -24.42 14.13 1.76
C ALA A 35 -24.81 15.60 1.67
N GLU A 36 -25.97 15.91 1.08
CA GLU A 36 -26.51 17.28 1.02
C GLU A 36 -26.78 17.84 2.43
N ALA A 37 -27.33 17.04 3.34
CA ALA A 37 -27.60 17.47 4.70
C ALA A 37 -26.30 17.75 5.49
N VAL A 38 -25.26 16.93 5.31
CA VAL A 38 -23.93 17.17 5.88
C VAL A 38 -23.33 18.44 5.32
N HIS A 39 -23.31 18.59 4.00
CA HIS A 39 -22.72 19.77 3.37
C HIS A 39 -23.43 21.06 3.75
N ALA A 40 -24.78 21.05 3.81
CA ALA A 40 -25.57 22.20 4.26
C ALA A 40 -25.31 22.56 5.73
N GLY A 41 -25.04 21.57 6.58
CA GLY A 41 -24.75 21.78 8.00
C GLY A 41 -23.30 22.21 8.28
N ASN A 42 -22.35 21.77 7.46
CA ASN A 42 -20.94 22.13 7.53
C ASN A 42 -20.27 21.97 6.15
N PRO A 43 -20.06 23.06 5.39
CA PRO A 43 -19.47 22.97 4.05
C PRO A 43 -17.95 22.74 4.05
N ASP A 44 -17.29 22.84 5.21
CA ASP A 44 -15.83 22.76 5.30
C ASP A 44 -15.32 21.31 5.33
N VAL A 45 -16.13 20.36 5.79
CA VAL A 45 -15.75 18.95 5.94
C VAL A 45 -15.84 18.17 4.63
N LEU A 46 -15.04 17.11 4.54
CA LEU A 46 -15.23 16.06 3.55
C LEU A 46 -16.48 15.24 3.87
N VAL A 47 -17.24 14.87 2.85
CA VAL A 47 -18.37 13.95 2.96
C VAL A 47 -17.92 12.60 2.43
N ILE A 48 -17.86 11.59 3.31
CA ILE A 48 -17.34 10.26 2.99
C ILE A 48 -18.52 9.31 2.77
N LEU A 49 -18.53 8.63 1.62
CA LEU A 49 -19.57 7.70 1.22
C LEU A 49 -19.04 6.27 1.17
N SER A 50 -19.52 5.44 2.09
CA SER A 50 -19.36 3.99 1.99
C SER A 50 -20.20 3.39 0.88
N GLY A 51 -19.70 2.30 0.33
CA GLY A 51 -20.37 1.44 -0.61
C GLY A 51 -21.20 0.35 0.06
N MET A 52 -21.31 -0.73 -0.69
CA MET A 52 -22.21 -1.85 -0.48
C MET A 52 -21.41 -3.07 -0.01
N SER A 53 -22.09 -4.06 0.55
CA SER A 53 -21.51 -5.37 0.87
C SER A 53 -20.35 -5.26 1.85
N PHE A 54 -20.61 -4.73 3.05
CA PHE A 54 -19.60 -4.47 4.08
C PHE A 54 -18.57 -3.40 3.69
N ASP A 55 -19.01 -2.44 2.88
CA ASP A 55 -18.14 -1.41 2.29
C ASP A 55 -17.05 -1.96 1.36
N ASN A 56 -17.34 -3.07 0.68
CA ASN A 56 -16.39 -3.70 -0.25
C ASN A 56 -16.69 -3.40 -1.72
N ASP A 57 -17.82 -2.77 -2.03
CA ASP A 57 -18.32 -2.65 -3.41
C ASP A 57 -18.91 -1.26 -3.72
N LEU A 58 -18.24 -0.53 -4.62
CA LEU A 58 -18.66 0.74 -5.21
C LEU A 58 -18.88 0.62 -6.73
N SER A 59 -18.87 -0.60 -7.28
CA SER A 59 -18.86 -0.83 -8.74
C SER A 59 -20.08 -0.28 -9.46
N PHE A 60 -21.21 -0.13 -8.76
CA PHE A 60 -22.44 0.44 -9.31
C PHE A 60 -22.27 1.92 -9.73
N LEU A 61 -21.30 2.64 -9.16
CA LEU A 61 -20.98 4.02 -9.53
C LEU A 61 -20.39 4.14 -10.95
N THR A 62 -19.88 3.05 -11.55
CA THR A 62 -19.44 3.04 -12.96
C THR A 62 -20.58 3.37 -13.93
N ARG A 63 -21.83 3.08 -13.55
CA ARG A 63 -23.01 3.30 -14.38
C ARG A 63 -23.68 4.63 -14.11
N SER A 64 -23.68 5.07 -12.86
CA SER A 64 -24.31 6.32 -12.44
C SER A 64 -23.46 7.02 -11.38
N PRO A 65 -22.84 8.16 -11.69
CA PRO A 65 -22.13 8.92 -10.67
C PRO A 65 -23.11 9.47 -9.62
N VAL A 66 -22.60 9.81 -8.45
CA VAL A 66 -23.36 10.50 -7.40
C VAL A 66 -23.75 11.89 -7.90
N ASN A 67 -25.00 12.29 -7.70
CA ASN A 67 -25.50 13.60 -8.10
C ASN A 67 -25.80 14.47 -6.86
N VAL A 68 -24.87 15.34 -6.49
CA VAL A 68 -25.00 16.29 -5.37
C VAL A 68 -24.64 17.70 -5.83
N SER A 69 -25.10 18.70 -5.09
CA SER A 69 -24.98 20.12 -5.40
C SER A 69 -23.57 20.69 -5.24
N PHE A 70 -22.65 19.93 -4.64
CA PHE A 70 -21.29 20.34 -4.34
C PHE A 70 -20.24 19.43 -5.00
N SER A 71 -19.09 20.00 -5.34
CA SER A 71 -17.93 19.29 -5.90
C SER A 71 -16.69 19.45 -5.02
N ASN A 72 -15.70 18.57 -5.17
CA ASN A 72 -14.38 18.65 -4.50
C ASN A 72 -14.39 18.44 -2.98
N LYS A 73 -15.49 17.90 -2.41
CA LYS A 73 -15.59 17.52 -1.00
C LYS A 73 -16.08 16.09 -0.78
N LEU A 74 -16.34 15.36 -1.87
CA LEU A 74 -16.80 13.98 -1.84
C LEU A 74 -15.60 13.03 -1.81
N VAL A 75 -15.65 12.04 -0.92
CA VAL A 75 -14.67 10.96 -0.80
C VAL A 75 -15.43 9.65 -0.75
N PHE A 76 -14.94 8.62 -1.41
CA PHE A 76 -15.47 7.27 -1.29
C PHE A 76 -14.59 6.45 -0.35
N GLU A 77 -15.19 5.55 0.41
CA GLU A 77 -14.44 4.67 1.31
C GLU A 77 -14.59 3.19 0.95
N LEU A 78 -13.59 2.40 1.36
CA LEU A 78 -13.48 0.97 1.14
C LEU A 78 -12.95 0.31 2.40
N HIS A 79 -13.54 -0.83 2.77
CA HIS A 79 -12.98 -1.74 3.76
C HIS A 79 -12.27 -2.89 3.06
N TRP A 80 -11.09 -3.28 3.56
CA TRP A 80 -10.34 -4.39 2.99
C TRP A 80 -9.61 -5.17 4.08
N TYR A 81 -10.09 -6.38 4.33
CA TYR A 81 -9.48 -7.33 5.25
C TYR A 81 -9.17 -8.65 4.54
N SER A 82 -8.28 -9.45 5.14
CA SER A 82 -7.94 -10.78 4.61
C SER A 82 -9.19 -11.66 4.44
N PHE A 83 -10.15 -11.55 5.37
CA PHE A 83 -11.39 -12.33 5.40
C PHE A 83 -12.47 -11.81 4.44
N SER A 84 -12.28 -10.67 3.78
CA SER A 84 -13.20 -10.17 2.73
C SER A 84 -13.33 -11.17 1.58
N ASP A 85 -12.33 -12.04 1.39
CA ASP A 85 -12.29 -13.12 0.41
C ASP A 85 -12.27 -14.52 1.08
N GLY A 86 -12.79 -14.62 2.30
CA GLY A 86 -12.80 -15.86 3.08
C GLY A 86 -11.38 -16.32 3.46
N GLU A 87 -11.08 -17.59 3.20
CA GLU A 87 -9.80 -18.25 3.57
C GLU A 87 -8.85 -18.36 2.35
N ALA A 88 -9.00 -17.46 1.38
CA ALA A 88 -8.22 -17.48 0.15
C ALA A 88 -6.72 -17.33 0.41
N TRP A 89 -6.31 -16.47 1.35
CA TRP A 89 -4.90 -16.28 1.69
C TRP A 89 -4.31 -17.47 2.41
N ARG A 90 -5.09 -18.16 3.26
CA ARG A 90 -4.63 -19.37 3.94
C ARG A 90 -4.38 -20.53 2.97
N SER A 91 -5.24 -20.71 1.97
CA SER A 91 -5.25 -21.92 1.12
C SER A 91 -4.67 -21.74 -0.29
N GLY A 92 -4.63 -20.51 -0.80
CA GLY A 92 -4.14 -20.21 -2.14
C GLY A 92 -2.65 -19.94 -2.21
N ASN A 93 -2.12 -19.91 -3.43
CA ASN A 93 -0.81 -19.32 -3.71
C ASN A 93 -0.89 -17.80 -3.51
N ALA A 94 0.03 -17.22 -2.75
CA ALA A 94 -0.02 -15.80 -2.38
C ALA A 94 0.06 -14.84 -3.60
N ASN A 95 0.77 -15.20 -4.68
CA ASN A 95 0.82 -14.37 -5.89
C ASN A 95 -0.53 -14.36 -6.61
N ASP A 96 -1.08 -15.53 -6.87
CA ASP A 96 -2.37 -15.69 -7.56
C ASP A 96 -3.50 -15.02 -6.76
N VAL A 97 -3.48 -15.19 -5.44
CA VAL A 97 -4.46 -14.60 -4.52
C VAL A 97 -4.33 -13.08 -4.51
N CYS A 98 -3.12 -12.54 -4.33
CA CYS A 98 -2.90 -11.09 -4.33
C CYS A 98 -3.30 -10.45 -5.66
N GLY A 99 -2.90 -11.03 -6.81
CA GLY A 99 -3.28 -10.52 -8.12
C GLY A 99 -4.78 -10.55 -8.37
N ARG A 100 -5.43 -11.70 -8.09
CA ARG A 100 -6.88 -11.85 -8.26
C ARG A 100 -7.70 -10.92 -7.36
N ILE A 101 -7.34 -10.81 -6.08
CA ILE A 101 -8.06 -9.96 -5.11
C ILE A 101 -7.84 -8.49 -5.43
N THR A 102 -6.60 -8.07 -5.72
CA THR A 102 -6.30 -6.69 -6.12
C THR A 102 -7.10 -6.30 -7.37
N GLY A 103 -7.15 -7.15 -8.39
CA GLY A 103 -7.98 -6.90 -9.58
C GLY A 103 -9.48 -6.86 -9.30
N ASN A 104 -9.96 -7.59 -8.27
CA ASN A 104 -11.34 -7.46 -7.79
C ASN A 104 -11.57 -6.10 -7.12
N VAL A 105 -10.65 -5.65 -6.27
CA VAL A 105 -10.71 -4.34 -5.59
C VAL A 105 -10.66 -3.20 -6.61
N GLU A 106 -9.83 -3.31 -7.64
CA GLU A 106 -9.74 -2.35 -8.75
C GLU A 106 -11.10 -2.19 -9.45
N ARG A 107 -11.75 -3.31 -9.81
CA ARG A 107 -13.09 -3.30 -10.44
C ARG A 107 -14.19 -2.77 -9.52
N LYS A 108 -14.04 -2.95 -8.21
CA LYS A 108 -15.07 -2.59 -7.23
C LYS A 108 -14.95 -1.16 -6.72
N ALA A 109 -13.75 -0.61 -6.62
CA ALA A 109 -13.50 0.71 -6.06
C ALA A 109 -12.34 1.44 -6.73
N GLY A 110 -11.26 0.73 -7.11
CA GLY A 110 -10.05 1.37 -7.67
C GLY A 110 -10.29 2.21 -8.92
N PHE A 111 -11.27 1.87 -9.76
CA PHE A 111 -11.66 2.68 -10.94
C PHE A 111 -12.01 4.15 -10.60
N LEU A 112 -12.35 4.45 -9.34
CA LEU A 112 -12.62 5.81 -8.89
C LEU A 112 -11.37 6.70 -8.97
N LEU A 113 -10.18 6.13 -8.75
CA LEU A 113 -8.91 6.84 -8.85
C LEU A 113 -8.65 7.31 -10.28
N ASP A 114 -8.92 6.46 -11.28
CA ASP A 114 -8.80 6.81 -12.70
C ASP A 114 -9.76 7.93 -13.11
N GLY A 115 -10.94 7.98 -12.47
CA GLY A 115 -11.93 9.04 -12.62
C GLY A 115 -11.62 10.32 -11.83
N GLY A 116 -10.49 10.38 -11.11
CA GLY A 116 -10.07 11.52 -10.29
C GLY A 116 -10.87 11.69 -8.98
N SER A 117 -11.65 10.68 -8.58
CA SER A 117 -12.40 10.69 -7.32
C SER A 117 -11.55 10.16 -6.17
N PRO A 118 -11.47 10.85 -5.03
CA PRO A 118 -10.72 10.36 -3.87
C PRO A 118 -11.31 9.05 -3.33
N LEU A 119 -10.44 8.08 -3.10
CA LEU A 119 -10.75 6.80 -2.45
C LEU A 119 -9.93 6.68 -1.17
N LEU A 120 -10.61 6.39 -0.06
CA LEU A 120 -10.04 6.19 1.27
C LEU A 120 -10.15 4.70 1.62
N LEU A 121 -9.03 4.03 1.93
CA LEU A 121 -9.10 2.72 2.58
C LEU A 121 -9.38 2.95 4.07
N SER A 122 -10.64 3.14 4.43
CA SER A 122 -11.07 3.58 5.77
C SER A 122 -10.93 2.50 6.84
N GLU A 123 -10.87 1.23 6.44
CA GLU A 123 -10.60 0.13 7.36
C GLU A 123 -9.79 -0.98 6.70
N PHE A 124 -8.68 -1.34 7.33
CA PHE A 124 -7.92 -2.56 7.10
C PHE A 124 -7.13 -2.91 8.36
N GLY A 125 -6.69 -4.15 8.47
CA GLY A 125 -5.88 -4.58 9.61
C GLY A 125 -5.63 -6.08 9.60
N VAL A 126 -4.81 -6.52 10.54
CA VAL A 126 -4.41 -7.91 10.74
C VAL A 126 -4.32 -8.23 12.22
N ASP A 127 -4.47 -9.49 12.61
CA ASP A 127 -4.13 -9.95 13.95
C ASP A 127 -2.62 -9.77 14.22
N ASN A 128 -2.29 -8.72 14.96
CA ASN A 128 -0.91 -8.32 15.23
C ASN A 128 -0.20 -9.26 16.22
N ARG A 129 -0.86 -10.30 16.74
CA ARG A 129 -0.17 -11.39 17.48
C ARG A 129 0.60 -12.33 16.55
N GLY A 130 0.26 -12.34 15.26
CA GLY A 130 0.74 -13.32 14.28
C GLY A 130 0.12 -14.71 14.45
N GLY A 131 0.42 -15.61 13.52
CA GLY A 131 -0.08 -16.99 13.55
C GLY A 131 -1.44 -17.17 12.90
N ASN A 132 -2.05 -16.09 12.39
CA ASN A 132 -3.19 -16.16 11.50
C ASN A 132 -2.69 -16.13 10.05
N ALA A 133 -2.55 -17.33 9.45
CA ALA A 133 -2.05 -17.47 8.09
C ALA A 133 -2.81 -16.65 7.02
N ASN A 134 -4.09 -16.32 7.25
CA ASN A 134 -4.86 -15.49 6.30
C ASN A 134 -4.40 -14.03 6.37
N ASP A 135 -4.25 -13.51 7.59
CA ASP A 135 -3.78 -12.14 7.85
C ASP A 135 -2.30 -11.96 7.51
N ASP A 136 -1.45 -12.89 7.97
CA ASP A 136 0.00 -12.83 7.79
C ASP A 136 0.36 -12.74 6.30
N ARG A 137 -0.30 -13.53 5.44
CA ARG A 137 -0.07 -13.55 3.98
C ARG A 137 -0.77 -12.42 3.23
N TYR A 138 -1.81 -11.82 3.80
CA TYR A 138 -2.53 -10.68 3.24
C TYR A 138 -1.72 -9.38 3.36
N PHE A 139 -1.01 -9.21 4.48
CA PHE A 139 -0.50 -7.91 4.87
C PHE A 139 0.54 -7.32 3.92
N GLY A 140 1.45 -8.16 3.40
CA GLY A 140 2.40 -7.75 2.38
C GLY A 140 1.72 -7.27 1.09
N CYS A 141 0.63 -7.90 0.68
CA CYS A 141 -0.10 -7.51 -0.53
C CYS A 141 -0.78 -6.15 -0.37
N VAL A 142 -1.56 -5.94 0.69
CA VAL A 142 -2.25 -4.65 0.91
C VAL A 142 -1.24 -3.52 1.09
N ALA A 143 -0.12 -3.74 1.78
CA ALA A 143 0.93 -2.73 1.91
C ALA A 143 1.54 -2.35 0.55
N GLY A 144 1.74 -3.32 -0.34
CA GLY A 144 2.23 -3.07 -1.69
C GLY A 144 1.23 -2.29 -2.56
N VAL A 145 -0.07 -2.59 -2.44
CA VAL A 145 -1.14 -1.87 -3.15
C VAL A 145 -1.32 -0.44 -2.60
N LEU A 146 -1.32 -0.27 -1.29
CA LEU A 146 -1.37 1.06 -0.65
C LEU A 146 -0.22 1.95 -1.08
N ALA A 147 1.00 1.39 -1.21
CA ALA A 147 2.15 2.14 -1.70
C ALA A 147 1.98 2.53 -3.18
N ASP A 148 1.56 1.59 -4.03
CA ASP A 148 1.43 1.80 -5.47
C ASP A 148 0.35 2.81 -5.84
N TRP A 149 -0.83 2.67 -5.23
CA TRP A 149 -1.96 3.56 -5.47
C TRP A 149 -1.84 4.87 -4.68
N ASP A 150 -0.88 4.96 -3.75
CA ASP A 150 -0.67 6.07 -2.82
C ASP A 150 -1.98 6.51 -2.12
N LEU A 151 -2.76 5.52 -1.66
CA LEU A 151 -4.04 5.76 -1.03
C LEU A 151 -3.88 6.46 0.32
N ASP A 152 -4.86 7.28 0.67
CA ASP A 152 -5.13 7.61 2.06
C ASP A 152 -5.82 6.42 2.73
N TRP A 153 -5.52 6.20 4.01
CA TRP A 153 -5.95 5.02 4.74
C TRP A 153 -6.16 5.30 6.21
N ALA A 154 -6.99 4.48 6.87
CA ALA A 154 -7.14 4.40 8.31
C ALA A 154 -7.02 2.93 8.74
N LEU A 155 -6.11 2.66 9.67
CA LEU A 155 -5.82 1.31 10.15
C LEU A 155 -6.74 0.99 11.31
N TRP A 156 -7.40 -0.16 11.26
CA TRP A 156 -8.03 -0.76 12.42
C TRP A 156 -6.99 -1.62 13.16
N THR A 157 -6.39 -1.18 14.27
CA THR A 157 -6.72 0.02 15.08
C THR A 157 -5.53 0.41 15.97
N LEU A 158 -5.49 1.61 16.53
CA LEU A 158 -4.44 2.03 17.48
C LEU A 158 -4.52 1.29 18.84
N GLN A 159 -5.72 0.86 19.23
CA GLN A 159 -6.05 0.45 20.60
C GLN A 159 -5.25 -0.75 21.10
N GLY A 160 -4.99 -0.84 22.42
CA GLY A 160 -4.43 -2.04 23.04
C GLY A 160 -5.50 -2.99 23.62
N SER A 161 -6.47 -2.42 24.31
CA SER A 161 -7.55 -3.15 24.99
C SER A 161 -8.82 -2.31 25.11
N TYR A 162 -9.96 -2.95 25.36
CA TYR A 162 -11.23 -2.26 25.53
C TYR A 162 -11.54 -1.97 27.00
N TYR A 163 -12.04 -0.77 27.29
CA TYR A 163 -12.66 -0.51 28.60
C TYR A 163 -13.78 -1.53 28.86
N LEU A 164 -14.66 -1.74 27.87
CA LEU A 164 -15.69 -2.78 27.87
C LEU A 164 -16.02 -3.13 26.41
N ARG A 165 -15.97 -4.42 26.05
CA ARG A 165 -16.46 -4.91 24.75
C ARG A 165 -17.19 -6.23 24.94
N GLN A 166 -18.41 -6.32 24.43
CA GLN A 166 -19.26 -7.51 24.54
C GLN A 166 -19.40 -8.04 25.98
N GLY A 167 -19.42 -7.15 26.98
CA GLY A 167 -19.52 -7.51 28.40
C GLY A 167 -18.20 -7.91 29.08
N VAL A 168 -17.09 -7.91 28.35
CA VAL A 168 -15.76 -8.22 28.88
C VAL A 168 -14.96 -6.95 29.11
N PHE A 169 -14.55 -6.71 30.36
CA PHE A 169 -13.64 -5.62 30.72
C PHE A 169 -12.21 -5.97 30.32
N GLY A 170 -11.47 -5.01 29.77
CA GLY A 170 -10.09 -5.21 29.37
C GLY A 170 -9.93 -6.25 28.26
N LEU A 171 -10.93 -6.44 27.39
CA LEU A 171 -10.80 -7.37 26.27
C LEU A 171 -9.62 -6.94 25.39
N ASP A 172 -8.74 -7.88 25.06
CA ASP A 172 -7.57 -7.62 24.22
C ASP A 172 -7.98 -7.27 22.78
N GLU A 173 -7.51 -6.14 22.26
CA GLU A 173 -7.67 -5.80 20.85
C GLU A 173 -6.45 -6.28 20.09
N VAL A 174 -6.58 -7.47 19.51
CA VAL A 174 -5.47 -8.18 18.88
C VAL A 174 -5.09 -7.60 17.52
N TYR A 175 -6.00 -6.86 16.87
CA TYR A 175 -5.71 -6.06 15.67
C TYR A 175 -5.03 -4.72 16.02
N GLY A 176 -4.92 -4.42 17.32
CA GLY A 176 -4.29 -3.24 17.86
C GLY A 176 -2.81 -3.07 17.51
N VAL A 177 -2.40 -1.84 17.16
CA VAL A 177 -0.99 -1.45 17.06
C VAL A 177 -0.30 -1.56 18.42
N LEU A 178 -1.00 -1.20 19.49
CA LEU A 178 -0.48 -1.24 20.85
C LEU A 178 -0.72 -2.60 21.51
N GLY A 179 0.18 -2.98 22.41
CA GLY A 179 0.00 -4.10 23.32
C GLY A 179 -1.18 -3.86 24.27
N TRP A 180 -1.67 -4.94 24.89
CA TRP A 180 -2.84 -4.91 25.79
C TRP A 180 -2.80 -3.81 26.87
N ASP A 181 -1.60 -3.56 27.41
CA ASP A 181 -1.31 -2.60 28.48
C ASP A 181 -1.05 -1.17 27.97
N TRP A 182 -1.10 -0.94 26.66
CA TRP A 182 -0.84 0.34 25.98
C TRP A 182 0.61 0.85 26.10
N CYS A 183 1.55 0.03 26.57
CA CYS A 183 2.93 0.48 26.86
C CYS A 183 3.91 0.35 25.69
N LYS A 184 3.66 -0.57 24.77
CA LYS A 184 4.55 -0.89 23.64
C LYS A 184 3.75 -1.21 22.39
N ASP A 185 4.41 -1.18 21.25
CA ASP A 185 3.89 -1.77 20.03
C ASP A 185 3.72 -3.28 20.18
N ARG A 186 2.64 -3.82 19.62
CA ARG A 186 2.34 -5.26 19.62
C ARG A 186 3.21 -6.01 18.64
N ASN A 187 3.44 -5.42 17.46
CA ASN A 187 4.23 -6.01 16.38
C ASN A 187 5.03 -4.94 15.64
N THR A 188 6.34 -4.90 15.91
CA THR A 188 7.26 -3.91 15.34
C THR A 188 7.37 -4.02 13.82
N SER A 189 7.35 -5.24 13.28
CA SER A 189 7.39 -5.47 11.84
C SER A 189 6.14 -4.89 11.17
N ALA A 190 4.96 -5.13 11.75
CA ALA A 190 3.72 -4.60 11.21
C ALA A 190 3.66 -3.07 11.29
N LEU A 191 4.09 -2.50 12.43
CA LEU A 191 4.21 -1.05 12.59
C LEU A 191 5.17 -0.43 11.55
N SER A 192 6.30 -1.07 11.30
CA SER A 192 7.29 -0.59 10.30
C SER A 192 6.72 -0.55 8.89
N ARG A 193 5.94 -1.57 8.49
CA ARG A 193 5.23 -1.60 7.19
C ARG A 193 4.29 -0.40 7.05
N ILE A 194 3.50 -0.11 8.08
CA ILE A 194 2.51 0.98 8.07
C ILE A 194 3.16 2.36 8.13
N GLN A 195 4.20 2.55 8.95
CA GLN A 195 4.94 3.82 9.05
C GLN A 195 5.50 4.28 7.70
N ALA A 196 5.93 3.34 6.86
CA ALA A 196 6.42 3.65 5.52
C ALA A 196 5.36 4.27 4.59
N LEU A 197 4.08 3.94 4.82
CA LEU A 197 2.90 4.36 4.05
C LEU A 197 2.24 5.63 4.60
N GLN A 198 2.67 6.13 5.77
CA GLN A 198 2.07 7.31 6.41
C GLN A 198 2.32 8.59 5.59
N PRO A 199 3.56 8.93 5.18
CA PRO A 199 3.74 10.05 4.27
C PRO A 199 3.18 9.67 2.90
N PRO A 200 2.54 10.58 2.15
CA PRO A 200 2.18 10.31 0.75
C PRO A 200 3.45 10.23 -0.13
N PHE A 201 3.45 9.38 -1.15
CA PHE A 201 4.52 9.29 -2.14
C PHE A 201 4.40 10.39 -3.21
N GLN A 202 3.19 10.84 -3.49
CA GLN A 202 2.87 11.84 -4.50
C GLN A 202 1.72 12.76 -4.08
N GLY A 203 1.40 13.73 -4.94
CA GLY A 203 0.26 14.64 -4.75
C GLY A 203 0.61 16.03 -4.22
N PRO A 204 -0.41 16.89 -4.06
CA PRO A 204 -0.22 18.29 -3.71
C PRO A 204 0.51 18.48 -2.37
N GLY A 205 1.52 19.35 -2.35
CA GLY A 205 2.25 19.71 -1.13
C GLY A 205 3.38 18.76 -0.73
N VAL A 206 3.60 17.66 -1.48
CA VAL A 206 4.76 16.77 -1.30
C VAL A 206 6.02 17.40 -1.88
N SER A 207 6.10 17.54 -3.20
CA SER A 207 7.11 18.36 -3.89
C SER A 207 6.68 18.64 -5.35
N ASN A 208 7.41 19.51 -6.04
CA ASN A 208 7.19 19.82 -7.46
C ASN A 208 8.11 19.02 -8.41
N LEU A 209 8.78 17.97 -7.91
CA LEU A 209 9.64 17.14 -8.74
C LEU A 209 8.81 16.33 -9.74
N PRO A 210 9.29 16.15 -11.00
CA PRO A 210 8.69 15.20 -11.91
C PRO A 210 8.69 13.80 -11.30
N PRO A 211 7.61 13.01 -11.50
CA PRO A 211 7.53 11.65 -10.98
C PRO A 211 8.75 10.81 -11.32
N TYR A 212 9.12 9.94 -10.40
CA TYR A 212 10.15 8.94 -10.55
C TYR A 212 9.73 7.65 -9.84
N THR A 213 10.40 6.55 -10.17
CA THR A 213 10.10 5.25 -9.57
C THR A 213 10.97 5.03 -8.34
N ILE A 214 10.37 4.48 -7.29
CA ILE A 214 11.07 3.86 -6.16
C ILE A 214 10.79 2.36 -6.19
N ILE A 215 11.70 1.56 -5.63
CA ILE A 215 11.52 0.11 -5.51
C ILE A 215 11.21 -0.17 -4.04
N PHE A 216 9.93 -0.34 -3.73
CA PHE A 216 9.40 -0.56 -2.38
C PHE A 216 9.31 -2.04 -2.06
N HIS A 217 9.68 -2.44 -0.85
CA HIS A 217 9.60 -3.81 -0.36
C HIS A 217 8.49 -3.91 0.71
N PRO A 218 7.29 -4.42 0.37
CA PRO A 218 6.11 -4.30 1.22
C PRO A 218 6.22 -4.98 2.58
N SER A 219 6.95 -6.10 2.67
CA SER A 219 7.05 -6.86 3.91
C SER A 219 7.97 -6.23 4.96
N THR A 220 8.80 -5.25 4.57
CA THR A 220 9.67 -4.51 5.50
C THR A 220 9.29 -3.03 5.63
N GLY A 221 8.52 -2.48 4.69
CA GLY A 221 8.28 -1.03 4.63
C GLY A 221 9.52 -0.23 4.20
N LEU A 222 10.51 -0.88 3.61
CA LEU A 222 11.77 -0.24 3.18
C LEU A 222 11.83 -0.15 1.65
N CYS A 223 12.73 0.69 1.16
CA CYS A 223 12.98 0.86 -0.26
C CYS A 223 14.43 0.48 -0.61
N VAL A 224 14.65 0.10 -1.86
CA VAL A 224 15.99 -0.15 -2.39
C VAL A 224 16.77 1.16 -2.50
N LEU A 225 18.00 1.16 -2.00
CA LEU A 225 18.94 2.29 -2.06
C LEU A 225 20.37 1.84 -2.34
N LYS A 226 21.22 2.75 -2.81
CA LYS A 226 22.67 2.51 -2.91
C LYS A 226 23.28 2.39 -1.53
N LYS A 227 23.99 1.30 -1.25
CA LYS A 227 24.69 1.12 0.03
C LYS A 227 25.68 2.25 0.30
N SER A 228 26.44 2.67 -0.72
CA SER A 228 27.37 3.79 -0.65
C SER A 228 27.48 4.49 -2.00
N LEU A 229 28.07 5.69 -2.03
CA LEU A 229 28.37 6.39 -3.30
C LEU A 229 29.40 5.63 -4.14
N MET A 230 30.28 4.86 -3.50
CA MET A 230 31.40 4.16 -4.15
C MET A 230 31.14 2.67 -4.37
N GLU A 231 30.16 2.08 -3.69
CA GLU A 231 29.82 0.66 -3.83
C GLU A 231 28.66 0.50 -4.84
N PRO A 232 28.75 -0.42 -5.81
CA PRO A 232 27.69 -0.64 -6.78
C PRO A 232 26.52 -1.44 -6.21
N THR A 233 26.62 -1.93 -4.96
CA THR A 233 25.64 -2.80 -4.31
C THR A 233 24.48 -2.00 -3.70
N LEU A 234 23.36 -2.70 -3.54
CA LEU A 234 22.10 -2.15 -3.07
C LEU A 234 21.67 -2.81 -1.76
N GLU A 235 20.92 -2.05 -0.97
CA GLU A 235 20.34 -2.51 0.29
C GLU A 235 18.94 -1.93 0.49
N LEU A 236 18.21 -2.50 1.45
CA LEU A 236 16.98 -1.91 1.98
C LEU A 236 17.29 -0.81 3.00
N GLY A 237 16.46 0.22 2.98
CA GLY A 237 16.39 1.21 4.04
C GLY A 237 15.30 2.25 3.81
N PRO A 238 15.30 3.35 4.57
CA PRO A 238 14.18 4.28 4.61
C PRO A 238 13.83 4.87 3.25
N CYS A 239 12.55 4.85 2.88
CA CYS A 239 12.07 5.33 1.58
C CYS A 239 12.23 6.84 1.35
N ASN A 240 12.57 7.63 2.37
CA ASN A 240 12.96 9.04 2.22
C ASN A 240 14.39 9.22 1.66
N ASN A 241 15.21 8.18 1.73
CA ASN A 241 16.60 8.16 1.25
C ASN A 241 16.78 7.32 -0.02
N THR A 242 15.67 6.89 -0.64
CA THR A 242 15.69 6.05 -1.83
C THR A 242 16.26 6.80 -3.03
N GLU A 243 16.73 6.02 -4.00
CA GLU A 243 17.21 6.56 -5.25
C GLU A 243 16.03 6.82 -6.20
N ALA A 244 16.20 7.79 -7.11
CA ALA A 244 15.24 7.98 -8.18
C ALA A 244 15.53 7.04 -9.34
N TRP A 245 14.59 6.14 -9.63
CA TRP A 245 14.66 5.22 -10.76
C TRP A 245 13.76 5.68 -11.90
N THR A 246 14.07 5.19 -13.10
CA THR A 246 13.21 5.23 -14.28
C THR A 246 13.11 3.81 -14.80
N TYR A 247 11.88 3.27 -14.85
CA TYR A 247 11.60 2.00 -15.52
C TYR A 247 11.28 2.26 -16.98
N THR A 248 12.15 1.83 -17.88
CA THR A 248 12.05 2.16 -19.32
C THR A 248 11.16 1.17 -20.07
N SER A 249 10.68 1.58 -21.25
CA SER A 249 9.95 0.69 -22.18
C SER A 249 10.76 -0.52 -22.65
N GLN A 250 12.09 -0.49 -22.51
CA GLN A 250 13.00 -1.59 -22.80
C GLN A 250 13.28 -2.42 -21.54
N HIS A 251 12.40 -2.37 -20.55
CA HIS A 251 12.45 -3.13 -19.30
C HIS A 251 13.75 -2.94 -18.50
N ALA A 252 14.34 -1.73 -18.52
CA ALA A 252 15.53 -1.43 -17.72
C ALA A 252 15.16 -0.53 -16.53
N LEU A 253 15.67 -0.85 -15.35
CA LEU A 253 15.61 0.01 -14.16
C LEU A 253 16.87 0.87 -14.11
N MET A 254 16.75 2.12 -14.55
CA MET A 254 17.87 3.09 -14.63
C MET A 254 17.80 4.08 -13.49
N LEU A 255 18.95 4.43 -12.90
CA LEU A 255 19.03 5.56 -11.99
C LEU A 255 18.88 6.86 -12.79
N LYS A 256 17.87 7.66 -12.43
CA LYS A 256 17.50 8.91 -13.09
C LYS A 256 18.72 9.85 -13.18
N ASP A 257 18.87 10.48 -14.33
CA ASP A 257 19.98 11.40 -14.64
C ASP A 257 21.39 10.78 -14.56
N THR A 258 21.50 9.44 -14.64
CA THR A 258 22.77 8.71 -14.70
C THR A 258 22.79 7.67 -15.82
N LEU A 259 23.97 7.08 -16.08
CA LEU A 259 24.12 5.94 -16.98
C LEU A 259 24.02 4.58 -16.26
N LEU A 260 23.70 4.58 -14.97
CA LEU A 260 23.67 3.36 -14.16
C LEU A 260 22.30 2.69 -14.23
N CYS A 261 22.31 1.38 -14.36
CA CYS A 261 21.11 0.54 -14.29
C CYS A 261 21.33 -0.66 -13.35
N LEU A 262 20.21 -1.19 -12.88
CA LEU A 262 20.17 -2.41 -12.09
C LEU A 262 20.57 -3.62 -12.94
N LYS A 263 21.44 -4.46 -12.41
CA LYS A 263 21.92 -5.69 -13.05
C LYS A 263 21.90 -6.88 -12.11
N ALA A 264 21.51 -8.03 -12.64
CA ALA A 264 21.68 -9.33 -11.99
C ALA A 264 23.06 -9.91 -12.29
N GLU A 265 23.76 -10.43 -11.28
CA GLU A 265 25.03 -11.15 -11.47
C GLU A 265 24.86 -12.67 -11.49
N GLY A 266 23.79 -13.20 -10.92
CA GLY A 266 23.54 -14.62 -10.78
C GLY A 266 22.83 -14.97 -9.47
N SER A 267 22.45 -16.24 -9.33
CA SER A 267 21.78 -16.75 -8.14
C SER A 267 22.63 -16.57 -6.88
N GLY A 268 22.04 -16.06 -5.79
CA GLY A 268 22.71 -15.78 -4.52
C GLY A 268 23.76 -14.67 -4.58
N LYS A 269 23.81 -13.90 -5.68
CA LYS A 269 24.74 -12.78 -5.85
C LYS A 269 24.05 -11.43 -5.64
N PRO A 270 24.78 -10.37 -5.24
CA PRO A 270 24.21 -9.04 -5.09
C PRO A 270 23.62 -8.53 -6.42
N ALA A 271 22.45 -7.91 -6.35
CA ALA A 271 21.99 -7.03 -7.41
C ALA A 271 22.83 -5.75 -7.35
N LYS A 272 23.37 -5.32 -8.50
CA LYS A 272 24.31 -4.20 -8.53
C LYS A 272 24.01 -3.21 -9.65
N LEU A 273 24.60 -2.03 -9.53
CA LEU A 273 24.60 -1.01 -10.57
C LEU A 273 25.70 -1.28 -11.60
N GLY A 274 25.36 -1.12 -12.87
CA GLY A 274 26.32 -1.17 -13.98
C GLY A 274 25.96 -0.18 -15.09
N ILE A 275 26.90 0.03 -16.02
CA ILE A 275 26.77 0.99 -17.13
C ILE A 275 26.26 0.36 -18.43
N VAL A 276 26.30 -0.97 -18.55
CA VAL A 276 25.80 -1.70 -19.73
C VAL A 276 24.36 -2.10 -19.46
N CYS A 277 23.42 -1.33 -20.02
CA CYS A 277 21.98 -1.40 -19.73
C CYS A 277 21.14 -2.00 -20.88
N THR A 278 21.82 -2.65 -21.82
CA THR A 278 21.22 -3.25 -23.02
C THR A 278 21.29 -4.77 -23.02
N ASP A 279 22.10 -5.38 -22.15
CA ASP A 279 22.21 -6.83 -22.06
C ASP A 279 21.07 -7.47 -21.23
N SER A 280 20.91 -8.78 -21.35
CA SER A 280 19.86 -9.54 -20.67
C SER A 280 19.90 -9.45 -19.14
N SER A 281 21.09 -9.23 -18.56
CA SER A 281 21.26 -9.08 -17.11
C SER A 281 20.73 -7.75 -16.57
N SER A 282 20.45 -6.80 -17.46
CA SER A 282 19.88 -5.47 -17.14
C SER A 282 18.39 -5.34 -17.48
N LYS A 283 17.76 -6.43 -17.94
CA LYS A 283 16.34 -6.49 -18.29
C LYS A 283 15.54 -7.07 -17.14
N TRP A 284 14.49 -6.36 -16.74
CA TRP A 284 13.66 -6.63 -15.57
C TRP A 284 12.18 -6.60 -15.92
N GLU A 285 11.48 -7.71 -15.74
CA GLU A 285 10.05 -7.87 -16.01
C GLU A 285 9.25 -8.08 -14.72
N LEU A 286 7.99 -7.63 -14.71
CA LEU A 286 7.05 -7.87 -13.61
C LEU A 286 6.22 -9.13 -13.90
N ILE A 287 6.72 -10.29 -13.47
CA ILE A 287 6.27 -11.58 -14.02
C ILE A 287 5.13 -12.26 -13.25
N SER A 288 4.86 -11.89 -11.98
CA SER A 288 3.80 -12.50 -11.18
C SER A 288 2.44 -11.83 -11.39
N ASP A 289 1.35 -12.51 -11.02
CA ASP A 289 -0.01 -11.95 -11.00
C ASP A 289 -0.14 -10.78 -10.02
N SER A 290 0.59 -10.81 -8.90
CA SER A 290 0.73 -9.68 -7.98
C SER A 290 1.51 -8.50 -8.57
N LYS A 291 2.23 -8.69 -9.68
CA LYS A 291 3.20 -7.73 -10.27
C LYS A 291 4.31 -7.28 -9.31
N MET A 292 4.63 -8.10 -8.31
CA MET A 292 5.67 -7.81 -7.31
C MET A 292 6.96 -8.62 -7.51
N HIS A 293 7.00 -9.58 -8.43
CA HIS A 293 8.25 -10.26 -8.81
C HIS A 293 8.98 -9.48 -9.90
N ILE A 294 10.04 -8.76 -9.53
CA ILE A 294 10.92 -8.05 -10.47
C ILE A 294 12.01 -9.03 -10.92
N SER A 295 11.86 -9.59 -12.12
CA SER A 295 12.66 -10.71 -12.61
C SER A 295 13.64 -10.33 -13.71
N SER A 296 14.89 -10.76 -13.57
CA SER A 296 15.95 -10.62 -14.56
C SER A 296 15.88 -11.71 -15.64
N GLY A 297 16.08 -11.27 -16.89
CA GLY A 297 16.16 -12.15 -18.07
C GLY A 297 15.06 -11.86 -19.09
N ASN A 298 15.07 -12.60 -20.20
CA ASN A 298 14.01 -12.51 -21.22
C ASN A 298 12.99 -13.64 -20.99
N ASN A 299 11.70 -13.29 -20.89
CA ASN A 299 10.54 -14.19 -21.02
C ASN A 299 10.31 -15.21 -19.89
N GLY A 300 10.47 -14.86 -18.60
CA GLY A 300 9.98 -15.68 -17.46
C GLY A 300 10.33 -17.18 -17.51
N ALA A 301 11.43 -17.54 -18.19
CA ALA A 301 11.78 -18.91 -18.49
C ALA A 301 12.33 -19.62 -17.24
N ALA A 302 12.32 -20.96 -17.25
CA ALA A 302 12.94 -21.76 -16.20
C ALA A 302 14.39 -21.30 -15.96
N GLY A 303 14.69 -20.82 -14.75
CA GLY A 303 15.98 -20.23 -14.40
C GLY A 303 16.02 -18.69 -14.31
N SER A 304 14.89 -18.00 -14.48
CA SER A 304 14.79 -16.57 -14.22
C SER A 304 15.08 -16.23 -12.75
N LEU A 305 15.81 -15.15 -12.52
CA LEU A 305 16.15 -14.68 -11.18
C LEU A 305 15.27 -13.51 -10.79
N CYS A 306 14.75 -13.48 -9.57
CA CYS A 306 14.00 -12.37 -9.02
C CYS A 306 14.87 -11.57 -8.06
N LEU A 307 14.59 -10.27 -7.94
CA LEU A 307 15.07 -9.50 -6.79
C LEU A 307 14.59 -10.16 -5.51
N ASP A 308 15.48 -10.21 -4.53
CA ASP A 308 15.25 -10.86 -3.26
C ASP A 308 16.00 -10.12 -2.16
N VAL A 309 15.46 -10.18 -0.95
CA VAL A 309 16.16 -9.72 0.25
C VAL A 309 17.09 -10.84 0.70
N GLY A 310 18.37 -10.50 0.84
CA GLY A 310 19.40 -11.41 1.32
C GLY A 310 19.09 -11.94 2.72
N THR A 311 19.74 -13.02 3.11
CA THR A 311 19.53 -13.68 4.42
C THR A 311 19.88 -12.79 5.63
N ASP A 312 20.58 -11.68 5.40
CA ASP A 312 20.86 -10.64 6.40
C ASP A 312 19.67 -9.69 6.64
N GLY A 313 18.57 -9.85 5.90
CA GLY A 313 17.37 -9.03 5.96
C GLY A 313 17.53 -7.62 5.37
N ARG A 314 18.65 -7.33 4.69
CA ARG A 314 18.98 -5.97 4.24
C ARG A 314 19.59 -5.90 2.85
N SER A 315 20.50 -6.79 2.49
CA SER A 315 21.15 -6.77 1.17
C SER A 315 20.14 -7.08 0.07
N ILE A 316 20.29 -6.48 -1.11
CA ILE A 316 19.51 -6.88 -2.29
C ILE A 316 20.32 -7.86 -3.13
N VAL A 317 19.78 -9.05 -3.33
CA VAL A 317 20.38 -10.13 -4.11
C VAL A 317 19.44 -10.57 -5.22
N THR A 318 19.91 -11.49 -6.07
CA THR A 318 19.07 -12.18 -7.05
C THR A 318 19.04 -13.67 -6.79
N ASN A 319 17.86 -14.26 -6.70
CA ASN A 319 17.64 -15.70 -6.47
C ASN A 319 16.64 -16.27 -7.47
N PRO A 320 16.54 -17.59 -7.65
CA PRO A 320 15.49 -18.18 -8.48
C PRO A 320 14.12 -17.69 -8.00
N CYS A 321 13.27 -17.28 -8.93
CA CYS A 321 11.96 -16.77 -8.57
C CYS A 321 11.12 -17.84 -7.87
N GLU A 322 10.59 -17.49 -6.70
CA GLU A 322 9.78 -18.37 -5.88
C GLU A 322 8.28 -18.14 -6.13
N CYS A 323 7.45 -19.05 -5.68
CA CYS A 323 5.99 -18.89 -5.70
C CYS A 323 5.31 -18.62 -7.06
N LEU A 324 5.99 -18.81 -8.19
CA LEU A 324 5.40 -18.64 -9.54
C LEU A 324 4.59 -19.85 -10.01
N SER A 325 4.76 -21.00 -9.35
CA SER A 325 3.96 -22.20 -9.60
C SER A 325 2.74 -22.23 -8.66
N ARG A 326 1.69 -22.99 -9.02
CA ARG A 326 0.44 -23.13 -8.24
C ARG A 326 0.58 -23.83 -6.87
N ARG A 327 1.80 -23.93 -6.32
CA ARG A 327 2.02 -24.43 -4.96
C ARG A 327 1.41 -23.48 -3.95
N GLN A 328 0.72 -24.05 -2.96
CA GLN A 328 -0.09 -23.31 -1.98
C GLN A 328 0.73 -22.92 -0.74
N ASP A 329 1.78 -23.68 -0.42
CA ASP A 329 2.61 -23.64 0.77
C ASP A 329 3.84 -22.72 0.66
N CYS A 330 3.86 -21.84 -0.33
CA CYS A 330 5.00 -20.99 -0.60
C CYS A 330 4.78 -19.56 -0.05
N ASP A 331 5.89 -18.91 0.32
CA ASP A 331 5.93 -17.53 0.81
C ASP A 331 6.80 -16.65 -0.12
N PRO A 332 6.20 -15.69 -0.85
CA PRO A 332 6.95 -14.81 -1.74
C PRO A 332 7.45 -13.51 -1.07
N GLU A 333 7.22 -13.29 0.22
CA GLU A 333 7.35 -11.96 0.83
C GLU A 333 8.74 -11.32 0.72
N SER A 334 9.83 -12.11 0.62
CA SER A 334 11.19 -11.60 0.44
C SER A 334 11.50 -11.18 -1.01
N GLN A 335 10.73 -11.68 -1.97
CA GLN A 335 10.88 -11.40 -3.40
C GLN A 335 9.83 -10.41 -3.92
N TRP A 336 8.93 -9.95 -3.04
CA TRP A 336 7.95 -8.93 -3.37
C TRP A 336 8.56 -7.53 -3.33
N PHE A 337 8.73 -6.96 -4.52
CA PHE A 337 9.11 -5.56 -4.72
C PHE A 337 8.10 -4.87 -5.62
N ARG A 338 7.60 -3.71 -5.19
CA ARG A 338 6.69 -2.88 -5.97
C ARG A 338 7.43 -1.67 -6.55
N LEU A 339 7.23 -1.42 -7.83
CA LEU A 339 7.64 -0.16 -8.45
C LEU A 339 6.57 0.88 -8.13
N VAL A 340 6.91 1.90 -7.34
CA VAL A 340 5.97 2.91 -6.84
C VAL A 340 6.33 4.27 -7.42
N SER A 341 5.34 5.04 -7.85
CA SER A 341 5.52 6.43 -8.28
C SER A 341 5.74 7.35 -7.08
N SER A 342 6.77 8.19 -7.15
CA SER A 342 7.07 9.17 -6.11
C SER A 342 7.39 10.53 -6.72
N THR A 343 6.98 11.57 -6.02
CA THR A 343 7.42 12.95 -6.22
C THR A 343 8.07 13.52 -4.96
N ARG A 344 8.37 12.70 -3.95
CA ARG A 344 9.09 13.16 -2.74
C ARG A 344 10.43 13.80 -3.09
N SER A 345 10.87 14.75 -2.28
CA SER A 345 12.22 15.28 -2.41
C SER A 345 13.25 14.16 -2.20
N ILE A 346 14.15 13.99 -3.15
CA ILE A 346 15.25 13.03 -3.03
C ILE A 346 16.28 13.63 -2.06
N ALA A 347 16.58 12.91 -0.98
CA ALA A 347 17.59 13.37 -0.02
C ALA A 347 18.94 13.53 -0.74
N SER A 348 19.45 14.77 -0.82
CA SER A 348 20.85 14.99 -1.19
C SER A 348 21.71 14.38 -0.08
N ARG A 349 22.57 13.41 -0.39
CA ARG A 349 23.54 12.83 0.57
C ARG A 349 24.67 13.81 0.92
N ILE A 350 24.32 15.06 1.22
CA ILE A 350 25.20 16.04 1.85
C ILE A 350 25.06 15.78 3.36
N PRO A 351 26.12 15.38 4.07
CA PRO A 351 26.04 15.20 5.50
C PRO A 351 25.98 16.60 6.12
N LEU A 352 24.83 17.01 6.68
CA LEU A 352 24.80 18.01 7.75
C LEU A 352 23.42 18.14 8.43
N ARG A 353 23.48 17.89 9.74
CA ARG A 353 22.68 18.42 10.86
C ARG A 353 21.15 18.27 10.83
N GLN A 354 20.68 17.63 11.90
CA GLN A 354 19.31 17.62 12.43
C GLN A 354 18.46 18.81 11.95
N LEU A 355 17.41 18.50 11.18
CA LEU A 355 16.33 19.44 10.91
C LEU A 355 15.36 19.44 12.10
N PRO A 356 14.81 20.60 12.48
CA PRO A 356 13.86 20.71 13.59
C PRO A 356 12.51 20.07 13.21
N HIS A 357 11.86 19.46 14.20
CA HIS A 357 10.48 19.01 14.12
C HIS A 357 9.55 20.17 13.74
N GLN A 358 9.15 20.24 12.46
CA GLN A 358 7.89 20.87 12.06
C GLN A 358 6.91 19.75 11.73
N PHE A 359 5.93 19.56 12.60
CA PHE A 359 4.75 18.75 12.32
C PHE A 359 4.02 19.34 11.10
N ARG A 360 4.21 18.72 9.93
CA ARG A 360 3.40 19.00 8.74
C ARG A 360 2.26 17.99 8.70
N ARG A 361 1.04 18.56 8.70
CA ARG A 361 -0.28 17.98 8.41
C ARG A 361 -0.36 16.45 8.44
N TRP A 362 -0.97 15.97 9.51
CA TRP A 362 -1.39 14.59 9.72
C TRP A 362 -2.34 14.11 8.61
N LYS A 363 -2.09 12.91 8.08
CA LYS A 363 -3.18 12.04 7.59
C LYS A 363 -4.06 11.68 8.80
N ILE A 364 -5.36 11.54 8.59
CA ILE A 364 -6.29 11.11 9.64
C ILE A 364 -5.81 9.74 10.14
N MET A 365 -5.46 9.64 11.42
CA MET A 365 -5.28 8.36 12.12
C MET A 365 -6.63 7.80 12.52
#